data_AF-A0A7G9ZCF7-F1
#
_entry.id   AF-A0A7G9ZCF7-F1
#
_cell.length_a   1.000
_cell.length_b   1.000
_cell.length_c   1.000
_cell.angle_alpha   90.00
_cell.angle_beta   90.00
_cell.angle_gamma   90.00
#
_symmetry.space_group_name_H-M   'P 1'
#
loop_
_entity.id
_entity.type
_entity.pdbx_description
1 polymer ?
#
loop_
_entity_poly.entity_id
_entity_poly.type
_entity_poly.pdbx_seq_one_letter_code
_entity_poly.pdbx_strand_id
1 'polypeptide(L)'
;MIFERIKSDGLAHINGSYSIWLEGLPAYAGWVLTYEKPILLALECRDHLDKAICYLVRLGYDNIVGHLRGGIEAWYDSSFKIEYMGLSSVHDLKQRLDSGDDVLVLDVRDDNEWKEGHIKGALHTMPGNSRAGYPNVCCDVNRS
;
A
#
# COMPACT_ATOMS: atom_id res chain seq x y z
N MET A 1 7.09 5.56 -6.73
CA MET A 1 7.88 4.34 -6.53
C MET A 1 6.89 3.20 -6.32
N ILE A 2 6.96 2.12 -7.10
CA ILE A 2 5.99 1.00 -7.04
C ILE A 2 6.69 -0.27 -6.57
N PHE A 3 6.17 -0.92 -5.53
CA PHE A 3 6.73 -2.14 -4.91
C PHE A 3 5.80 -3.33 -5.04
N GLU A 4 6.41 -4.51 -5.20
CA GLU A 4 5.84 -5.78 -4.77
C GLU A 4 6.30 -6.14 -3.35
N ARG A 5 5.51 -7.02 -2.71
CA ARG A 5 5.62 -7.41 -1.30
C ARG A 5 6.77 -8.40 -1.06
N ILE A 6 7.56 -8.20 0.00
CA ILE A 6 8.52 -9.21 0.49
C ILE A 6 7.76 -10.45 0.98
N LYS A 7 8.22 -11.64 0.58
CA LYS A 7 7.57 -12.91 0.90
C LYS A 7 7.87 -13.48 2.29
N SER A 8 8.86 -12.97 3.02
CA SER A 8 9.31 -13.62 4.27
C SER A 8 8.69 -13.05 5.53
N ASP A 9 8.85 -11.76 5.88
CA ASP A 9 8.43 -11.30 7.21
C ASP A 9 7.95 -9.84 7.23
N GLY A 10 6.63 -9.68 7.29
CA GLY A 10 6.00 -8.38 7.50
C GLY A 10 5.91 -7.50 6.25
N LEU A 11 5.02 -6.50 6.34
CA LEU A 11 4.78 -5.48 5.31
C LEU A 11 5.96 -4.48 5.25
N ALA A 12 7.16 -5.00 5.04
CA ALA A 12 8.37 -4.22 4.82
C ALA A 12 8.24 -3.45 3.49
N HIS A 13 8.48 -2.15 3.54
CA HIS A 13 8.38 -1.27 2.38
C HIS A 13 9.37 -0.12 2.48
N ILE A 14 9.67 0.51 1.34
CA ILE A 14 10.47 1.73 1.32
C ILE A 14 9.58 2.91 1.68
N ASN A 15 10.03 3.80 2.56
CA ASN A 15 9.25 4.99 2.91
C ASN A 15 8.89 5.81 1.66
N GLY A 16 7.64 6.27 1.58
CA GLY A 16 7.12 7.06 0.46
C GLY A 16 6.81 6.22 -0.79
N SER A 17 6.74 4.91 -0.64
CA SER A 17 6.42 4.00 -1.72
C SER A 17 4.96 3.56 -1.79
N TYR A 18 4.53 3.12 -2.97
CA TYR A 18 3.21 2.56 -3.21
C TYR A 18 3.33 1.08 -3.55
N SER A 19 2.56 0.22 -2.88
CA SER A 19 2.47 -1.19 -3.22
C SER A 19 1.26 -1.41 -4.13
N ILE A 20 1.49 -1.75 -5.39
CA ILE A 20 0.44 -2.08 -6.36
C ILE A 20 0.83 -3.41 -6.99
N TRP A 21 -0.04 -4.41 -6.88
CA TRP A 21 0.20 -5.69 -7.54
C TRP A 21 0.14 -5.51 -9.06
N LEU A 22 0.93 -6.29 -9.79
CA LEU A 22 1.18 -6.10 -11.21
C LEU A 22 -0.10 -6.01 -12.06
N GLU A 23 -1.07 -6.88 -11.82
CA GLU A 23 -2.34 -6.94 -12.55
C GLU A 23 -3.28 -5.78 -12.23
N GLY A 24 -3.14 -5.17 -11.04
CA GLY A 24 -3.92 -4.01 -10.61
C GLY A 24 -3.35 -2.70 -11.17
N LEU A 25 -2.10 -2.70 -11.62
CA LEU A 25 -1.42 -1.49 -12.06
C LEU A 25 -2.20 -0.67 -13.11
N PRO A 26 -2.84 -1.27 -14.14
CA PRO A 26 -3.66 -0.53 -15.10
C PRO A 26 -4.86 0.20 -14.49
N ALA A 27 -5.43 -0.32 -13.40
CA ALA A 27 -6.62 0.22 -12.76
C ALA A 27 -6.29 1.22 -11.64
N TYR A 28 -5.17 1.01 -10.93
CA TYR A 28 -4.88 1.74 -9.69
C TYR A 28 -3.76 2.79 -9.82
N ALA A 29 -2.89 2.71 -10.83
CA ALA A 29 -1.79 3.67 -11.00
C ALA A 29 -2.28 5.13 -11.02
N GLY A 30 -3.42 5.39 -11.68
CA GLY A 30 -4.02 6.72 -11.81
C GLY A 30 -4.40 7.40 -10.50
N TRP A 31 -4.62 6.63 -9.43
CA TRP A 31 -5.05 7.17 -8.14
C TRP A 31 -3.89 7.70 -7.29
N VAL A 32 -2.67 7.24 -7.55
CA VAL A 32 -1.51 7.50 -6.69
C VAL A 32 -0.35 8.16 -7.44
N LEU A 33 -0.21 7.93 -8.74
CA LEU A 33 0.88 8.47 -9.54
C LEU A 33 0.53 9.81 -10.18
N THR A 34 1.50 10.71 -10.20
CA THR A 34 1.45 11.99 -10.92
C THR A 34 2.40 11.93 -12.11
N TYR A 35 2.04 12.54 -13.24
CA TYR A 35 2.84 12.49 -14.47
C TYR A 35 4.22 13.16 -14.34
N GLU A 36 4.36 14.11 -13.42
CA GLU A 36 5.58 14.91 -13.25
C GLU A 36 6.68 14.19 -12.46
N LYS A 37 6.30 13.22 -11.63
CA LYS A 37 7.26 12.58 -10.71
C LYS A 37 7.95 11.39 -11.37
N PRO A 38 9.28 11.24 -11.19
CA PRO A 38 9.99 10.09 -11.69
C PRO A 38 9.53 8.80 -11.00
N ILE A 39 9.40 7.74 -11.79
CA ILE A 39 8.97 6.43 -11.34
C ILE A 39 10.18 5.50 -11.29
N LEU A 40 10.48 5.02 -10.09
CA LEU A 40 11.40 3.91 -9.87
C LEU A 40 10.58 2.66 -9.55
N LEU A 41 10.87 1.56 -10.25
CA LEU A 41 10.19 0.27 -10.09
C LEU A 41 11.01 -0.68 -9.22
N ALA A 42 10.40 -1.32 -8.24
CA ALA A 42 11.05 -2.34 -7.43
C ALA A 42 10.33 -3.68 -7.62
N LEU A 43 10.82 -4.44 -8.61
CA LEU A 43 10.26 -5.73 -9.03
C LEU A 43 11.37 -6.79 -8.98
N GLU A 44 11.03 -7.98 -8.49
CA GLU A 44 11.98 -9.09 -8.36
C GLU A 44 12.22 -9.81 -9.71
N CYS A 45 11.19 -9.90 -10.54
CA CYS A 45 11.20 -10.64 -11.80
C CYS A 45 11.33 -9.70 -13.01
N ARG A 46 12.19 -10.05 -13.99
CA ARG A 46 12.31 -9.28 -15.24
C ARG A 46 11.03 -9.30 -16.08
N ASP A 47 10.34 -10.43 -16.16
CA ASP A 47 9.11 -10.53 -16.95
C ASP A 47 8.02 -9.61 -16.37
N HIS A 48 8.04 -9.38 -15.05
CA HIS A 48 7.15 -8.42 -14.40
C HIS A 48 7.54 -6.97 -14.73
N LEU A 49 8.84 -6.69 -14.89
CA LEU A 49 9.34 -5.36 -15.25
C LEU A 49 8.81 -4.90 -16.62
N ASP A 50 8.96 -5.73 -17.65
CA ASP A 50 8.51 -5.37 -19.00
C ASP A 50 6.99 -5.18 -19.04
N LYS A 51 6.24 -6.04 -18.35
CA LYS A 51 4.78 -5.93 -18.22
C LYS A 51 4.37 -4.66 -17.49
N ALA A 52 5.02 -4.32 -16.37
CA ALA A 52 4.75 -3.10 -15.61
C ALA A 52 5.04 -1.82 -16.43
N ILE A 53 6.18 -1.79 -17.13
CA ILE A 53 6.53 -0.69 -18.04
C ILE A 53 5.46 -0.54 -19.13
N CYS A 54 5.05 -1.63 -19.76
CA CYS A 54 4.01 -1.60 -20.78
C CYS A 54 2.68 -1.04 -20.24
N TYR A 55 2.28 -1.40 -19.02
CA TYR A 55 1.08 -0.85 -18.39
C TYR A 55 1.20 0.65 -18.11
N LEU A 56 2.31 1.08 -17.51
CA LEU A 56 2.54 2.48 -17.16
C LEU A 56 2.59 3.37 -18.41
N VAL A 57 3.34 2.97 -19.43
CA VAL A 57 3.44 3.72 -20.69
C VAL A 57 2.08 3.82 -21.39
N ARG A 58 1.26 2.76 -21.38
CA ARG A 58 -0.10 2.80 -21.96
C ARG A 58 -1.03 3.79 -21.24
N LEU A 59 -0.77 4.07 -19.97
CA LEU A 59 -1.50 5.07 -19.18
C LEU A 59 -0.89 6.48 -19.27
N GLY A 60 0.21 6.66 -20.01
CA GLY A 60 0.93 7.93 -20.14
C GLY A 60 1.96 8.18 -19.03
N TYR A 61 2.28 7.19 -18.20
CA TYR A 61 3.34 7.28 -17.21
C TYR A 61 4.67 6.78 -17.80
N ASP A 62 5.37 7.65 -18.52
CA ASP A 62 6.60 7.34 -19.25
C ASP A 62 7.89 7.86 -18.58
N ASN A 63 7.78 8.66 -17.52
CA ASN A 63 8.90 9.12 -16.69
C ASN A 63 9.46 8.02 -15.77
N ILE A 64 9.83 6.87 -16.35
CA ILE A 64 10.39 5.71 -15.64
C ILE A 64 11.91 5.86 -15.65
N VAL A 65 12.49 6.19 -14.49
CA VAL A 65 13.94 6.49 -14.36
C VAL A 65 14.80 5.25 -14.14
N GLY A 66 14.18 4.12 -13.80
CA GLY A 66 14.88 2.85 -13.66
C GLY A 66 14.12 1.84 -12.82
N HIS A 67 14.84 0.77 -12.48
CA HIS A 67 14.34 -0.27 -11.59
C HIS A 67 15.41 -0.69 -10.57
N LEU A 68 14.96 -1.12 -9.41
CA LEU A 68 15.80 -1.64 -8.35
C LEU A 68 16.10 -3.12 -8.63
N ARG A 69 17.32 -3.41 -9.05
CA ARG A 69 17.77 -4.78 -9.31
C ARG A 69 17.88 -5.55 -7.99
N GLY A 70 17.20 -6.70 -7.91
CA GLY A 70 17.11 -7.50 -6.67
C GLY A 70 16.01 -7.03 -5.72
N GLY A 71 15.13 -6.13 -6.17
CA GLY A 71 13.98 -5.70 -5.39
C GLY A 71 14.37 -5.05 -4.06
N ILE A 72 13.42 -5.04 -3.14
CA ILE A 72 13.60 -4.46 -1.81
C ILE A 72 14.59 -5.25 -0.92
N GLU A 73 14.84 -6.54 -1.20
CA GLU A 73 15.89 -7.30 -0.51
C GLU A 73 17.27 -6.68 -0.76
N ALA A 74 17.60 -6.35 -2.01
CA ALA A 74 18.86 -5.67 -2.33
C ALA A 74 18.97 -4.27 -1.69
N TRP A 75 17.85 -3.58 -1.48
CA TRP A 75 17.81 -2.31 -0.75
C TRP A 75 18.14 -2.51 0.72
N TYR A 76 17.53 -3.51 1.34
CA TYR A 76 17.77 -3.88 2.74
C TYR A 76 19.22 -4.33 2.96
N ASP A 77 19.75 -5.20 2.09
CA ASP A 77 21.13 -5.69 2.14
C ASP A 77 22.16 -4.55 2.00
N SER A 78 21.78 -3.48 1.29
CA SER A 78 22.59 -2.26 1.17
C SER A 78 22.52 -1.36 2.42
N SER A 79 21.94 -1.85 3.53
CA SER A 79 21.76 -1.12 4.79
C SER A 79 20.92 0.15 4.67
N PHE A 80 20.07 0.26 3.64
CA PHE A 80 19.12 1.36 3.55
C PHE A 80 17.90 1.11 4.44
N LYS A 81 17.27 2.20 4.86
CA LYS A 81 16.11 2.16 5.75
C LYS A 81 14.89 1.54 5.04
N ILE A 82 14.17 0.71 5.78
CA ILE A 82 12.84 0.19 5.45
C ILE A 82 11.89 0.47 6.60
N GLU A 83 10.60 0.53 6.29
CA GLU A 83 9.52 0.67 7.27
C GLU A 83 8.66 -0.59 7.25
N TYR A 84 7.96 -0.85 8.35
CA TYR A 84 7.11 -2.02 8.52
C TYR A 84 5.70 -1.57 8.87
N MET A 85 4.70 -2.18 8.23
CA MET A 85 3.33 -2.07 8.71
C MET A 85 2.99 -3.27 9.61
N GLY A 86 2.36 -3.00 10.75
CA GLY A 86 1.86 -4.02 11.65
C GLY A 86 0.73 -4.83 11.02
N LEU A 87 0.74 -6.14 11.24
CA LEU A 87 -0.36 -7.04 10.91
C LEU A 87 -1.04 -7.45 12.22
N SER A 88 -2.37 -7.44 12.24
CA SER A 88 -3.16 -7.99 13.34
C SER A 88 -3.99 -9.15 12.82
N SER A 89 -4.01 -10.25 13.56
CA SER A 89 -4.91 -11.35 13.23
C SER A 89 -6.36 -10.95 13.55
N VAL A 90 -7.33 -11.68 13.01
CA VAL A 90 -8.75 -11.49 13.33
C VAL A 90 -8.99 -11.69 14.84
N HIS A 91 -8.26 -12.61 15.47
CA HIS A 91 -8.38 -12.88 16.91
C HIS A 91 -7.81 -11.72 17.74
N ASP A 92 -6.65 -11.18 17.37
CA ASP A 92 -6.06 -10.03 18.06
C ASP A 92 -6.95 -8.80 17.93
N LEU A 93 -7.47 -8.53 16.73
CA LEU A 93 -8.40 -7.42 16.50
C LEU A 93 -9.65 -7.58 17.36
N LYS A 94 -10.23 -8.79 17.39
CA LYS A 94 -11.40 -9.08 18.22
C LYS A 94 -11.11 -8.85 19.70
N GLN A 95 -9.98 -9.33 20.20
CA GLN A 95 -9.59 -9.16 21.60
C GLN A 95 -9.47 -7.67 21.97
N ARG A 96 -8.85 -6.87 21.11
CA ARG A 96 -8.71 -5.42 21.33
C ARG A 96 -10.07 -4.71 21.34
N LEU A 97 -10.96 -5.06 20.41
CA LEU A 97 -12.32 -4.53 20.38
C LEU A 97 -13.13 -4.92 21.63
N ASP A 98 -13.01 -6.18 22.08
CA ASP A 98 -13.71 -6.67 23.27
C ASP A 98 -13.14 -6.07 24.57
N SER A 99 -11.85 -5.70 24.59
CA SER A 99 -11.18 -5.09 25.75
C SER A 99 -11.45 -3.59 25.89
N GLY A 100 -12.10 -2.96 24.91
CA GLY A 100 -12.36 -1.53 24.89
C GLY A 100 -11.15 -0.67 24.56
N ASP A 101 -10.15 -1.24 23.87
CA ASP A 101 -9.03 -0.47 23.33
C ASP A 101 -9.55 0.60 22.35
N ASP A 102 -8.91 1.77 22.33
CA ASP A 102 -9.21 2.83 21.37
C ASP A 102 -8.66 2.44 19.98
N VAL A 103 -9.43 1.61 19.27
CA VAL A 103 -9.10 1.09 17.93
C VAL A 103 -10.13 1.58 16.92
N LEU A 104 -9.66 2.37 15.97
CA LEU A 104 -10.43 2.71 14.78
C LEU A 104 -10.28 1.60 13.72
N VAL A 105 -11.38 0.97 13.36
CA VAL A 105 -11.42 0.03 12.23
C VAL A 105 -11.89 0.79 10.99
N LEU A 106 -11.07 0.78 9.94
CA LEU A 106 -11.38 1.42 8.66
C LEU A 106 -11.63 0.35 7.60
N ASP A 107 -12.80 0.36 6.99
CA ASP A 107 -13.14 -0.46 5.83
C ASP A 107 -13.01 0.39 4.57
N VAL A 108 -12.13 -0.03 3.66
CA VAL A 108 -11.80 0.70 2.43
C VAL A 108 -12.35 0.05 1.17
N ARG A 109 -13.21 -0.97 1.34
CA ARG A 109 -13.90 -1.67 0.25
C ARG A 109 -14.96 -0.79 -0.41
N ASP A 110 -15.56 -1.27 -1.50
CA ASP A 110 -16.64 -0.53 -2.15
C ASP A 110 -17.95 -0.52 -1.32
N ASP A 111 -18.89 0.33 -1.74
CA ASP A 111 -20.19 0.48 -1.07
C ASP A 111 -21.04 -0.79 -1.07
N ASN A 112 -20.88 -1.65 -2.08
CA ASN A 112 -21.70 -2.84 -2.21
C ASN A 112 -21.21 -3.93 -1.24
N GLU A 113 -19.89 -4.14 -1.17
CA GLU A 113 -19.24 -5.02 -0.20
C GLU A 113 -19.51 -4.58 1.24
N TRP A 114 -19.51 -3.27 1.51
CA TRP A 114 -19.84 -2.73 2.83
C TRP A 114 -21.28 -3.05 3.25
N LYS A 115 -22.23 -2.93 2.31
CA LYS A 115 -23.67 -3.20 2.56
C LYS A 115 -23.95 -4.68 2.77
N GLU A 116 -23.18 -5.56 2.16
CA GLU A 116 -23.29 -7.01 2.34
C GLU A 116 -22.83 -7.48 3.73
N GLY A 117 -21.93 -6.73 4.37
CA GLY A 117 -21.55 -6.96 5.76
C GLY A 117 -20.22 -6.33 6.12
N HIS A 118 -20.11 -5.88 7.38
CA HIS A 118 -18.91 -5.23 7.90
C HIS A 118 -18.78 -5.41 9.41
N ILE A 119 -17.58 -5.10 9.92
CA ILE A 119 -17.29 -5.12 11.36
C ILE A 119 -18.08 -4.01 12.04
N LYS A 120 -18.82 -4.35 13.10
CA LYS A 120 -19.60 -3.38 13.87
C LYS A 120 -18.69 -2.28 14.42
N GLY A 121 -19.05 -1.02 14.16
CA GLY A 121 -18.27 0.14 14.61
C GLY A 121 -17.11 0.54 13.67
N ALA A 122 -16.92 -0.17 12.55
CA ALA A 122 -15.99 0.28 11.52
C ALA A 122 -16.49 1.56 10.84
N LEU A 123 -15.54 2.39 10.40
CA LEU A 123 -15.79 3.52 9.50
C LEU A 123 -15.56 3.05 8.06
N HIS A 124 -16.49 3.38 7.16
CA HIS A 124 -16.35 3.07 5.74
C HIS A 124 -15.84 4.27 4.96
N THR A 125 -14.77 4.08 4.19
CA THR A 125 -14.26 5.10 3.27
C THR A 125 -13.62 4.47 2.04
N MET A 126 -14.22 4.69 0.88
CA MET A 126 -13.59 4.29 -0.37
C MET A 126 -12.40 5.22 -0.70
N PRO A 127 -11.23 4.69 -1.14
CA PRO A 127 -10.06 5.50 -1.47
C PRO A 127 -10.34 6.65 -2.45
N GLY A 128 -11.28 6.46 -3.38
CA GLY A 128 -11.62 7.45 -4.40
C GLY A 128 -12.52 8.61 -3.95
N ASN A 129 -13.08 8.55 -2.74
CA ASN A 129 -13.99 9.59 -2.21
C ASN A 129 -13.35 10.41 -1.07
N SER A 130 -12.04 10.26 -0.87
CA SER A 130 -11.27 10.76 0.29
C SER A 130 -11.01 12.28 0.32
N ARG A 131 -11.71 13.10 -0.49
CA ARG A 131 -11.67 14.57 -0.34
C ARG A 131 -12.45 15.07 0.88
N ALA A 132 -13.23 14.22 1.55
CA ALA A 132 -13.77 14.49 2.87
C ALA A 132 -12.69 14.13 3.91
N GLY A 133 -12.11 15.15 4.55
CA GLY A 133 -11.01 14.98 5.50
C GLY A 133 -11.28 13.92 6.57
N TYR A 134 -10.26 13.10 6.83
CA TYR A 134 -10.29 12.15 7.93
C TYR A 134 -10.34 12.92 9.26
N PRO A 135 -11.25 12.58 10.20
CA PRO A 135 -11.14 13.08 11.56
C PRO A 135 -9.80 12.59 12.12
N ASN A 136 -8.92 13.53 12.49
CA ASN A 136 -7.58 13.34 13.06
C ASN A 136 -7.28 11.89 13.50
N VAL A 137 -6.86 11.06 12.54
CA VAL A 137 -6.30 9.75 12.85
C VAL A 137 -4.90 10.08 13.36
N CYS A 138 -4.76 10.21 14.67
CA CYS A 138 -3.48 10.48 15.31
C CYS A 138 -2.57 9.28 15.04
N CYS A 139 -1.75 9.39 14.00
CA CYS A 139 -0.57 8.56 13.81
C CYS A 139 0.53 9.04 14.76
N ASP A 140 0.32 8.94 16.07
CA ASP A 140 1.41 9.12 17.03
C ASP A 140 2.26 7.84 17.04
N VAL A 141 3.14 7.72 16.05
CA VAL A 141 4.10 6.61 15.91
C VAL A 141 5.31 6.76 16.85
N ASN A 142 5.23 7.61 17.88
CA ASN A 142 6.28 7.81 18.87
C ASN A 142 5.73 7.72 20.30
N ARG A 143 5.59 6.48 20.79
CA ARG A 143 5.68 6.18 22.23
C ARG A 143 6.58 4.97 22.45
N SER A 144 7.87 5.24 22.51
CA SER A 144 8.85 4.62 23.42
C SER A 144 10.20 5.32 23.25
#